data_AF-A0A836USL2-F1
#
_entry.id   AF-A0A836USL2-F1
#
_cell.length_a   1.000
_cell.length_b   1.000
_cell.length_c   1.000
_cell.angle_alpha   90.00
_cell.angle_beta   90.00
_cell.angle_gamma   90.00
#
_symmetry.space_group_name_H-M   'P 1'
#
loop_
_entity.id
_entity.type
_entity.pdbx_description
1 polymer ?
#
loop_
_entity_poly.entity_id
_entity_poly.type
_entity_poly.pdbx_seq_one_letter_code
_entity_poly.pdbx_strand_id
1 'polypeptide(L)'
;MTPNHRRNLANRCNALKSTGPRSVAGKRVSSQNSRKHGLNSAPDFESSLEYQALVNLIAEEGFSAFVCADIAAGLLNYRRVMDAYYDTYTRPEPVNDFIRDMSVKGSMPIFREMLSASGSEPDDVRDMAAFFAGMQRQERRKGGPVSRRTTDTHKLIRYQRNGIARLSRAVRQD
;
A
#
# COMPACT_ATOMS: atom_id res chain seq x y z
N MET A 1 -37.01 -11.23 -3.04
CA MET A 1 -35.85 -11.12 -3.96
C MET A 1 -35.46 -12.51 -4.43
N THR A 2 -35.64 -12.84 -5.71
CA THR A 2 -35.28 -14.16 -6.25
C THR A 2 -33.77 -14.23 -6.54
N PRO A 3 -33.04 -15.27 -6.08
CA PRO A 3 -31.61 -15.37 -6.34
C PRO A 3 -31.35 -15.60 -7.83
N ASN A 4 -30.60 -14.70 -8.48
CA ASN A 4 -30.22 -14.88 -9.88
C ASN A 4 -29.11 -15.95 -9.99
N HIS A 5 -29.54 -17.18 -10.22
CA HIS A 5 -28.68 -18.37 -10.19
C HIS A 5 -27.52 -18.28 -11.19
N ARG A 6 -27.73 -17.66 -12.35
CA ARG A 6 -26.68 -17.44 -13.37
C ARG A 6 -25.59 -16.49 -12.88
N ARG A 7 -25.94 -15.38 -12.22
CA ARG A 7 -24.97 -14.47 -11.58
C ARG A 7 -24.19 -15.17 -10.47
N ASN A 8 -24.85 -16.00 -9.66
CA ASN A 8 -24.20 -16.70 -8.55
C ASN A 8 -23.22 -17.80 -9.02
N LEU A 9 -23.51 -18.48 -10.14
CA LEU A 9 -22.58 -19.43 -10.76
C LEU A 9 -21.39 -18.71 -11.40
N ALA A 10 -21.63 -17.61 -12.12
CA ALA A 10 -20.57 -16.79 -12.71
C ALA A 10 -19.63 -16.21 -11.62
N ASN A 11 -20.17 -15.71 -10.52
CA ASN A 11 -19.37 -15.21 -9.39
C ASN A 11 -18.52 -16.31 -8.75
N ARG A 12 -19.05 -17.54 -8.63
CA ARG A 12 -18.27 -18.69 -8.13
C ARG A 12 -17.13 -19.08 -9.08
N CYS A 13 -17.40 -19.17 -10.39
CA CYS A 13 -16.37 -19.46 -11.38
C CYS A 13 -15.29 -18.37 -11.44
N ASN A 14 -15.68 -17.09 -11.33
CA ASN A 14 -14.74 -15.98 -11.30
C ASN A 14 -13.92 -15.93 -10.02
N ALA A 15 -14.52 -16.29 -8.87
CA ALA A 15 -13.79 -16.42 -7.61
C ALA A 15 -12.74 -17.54 -7.66
N LEU A 16 -13.05 -18.67 -8.30
CA LEU A 16 -12.10 -19.77 -8.51
C LEU A 16 -10.95 -19.41 -9.46
N LYS A 17 -11.20 -18.51 -10.43
CA LYS A 17 -10.20 -17.98 -11.36
C LYS A 17 -9.47 -16.74 -10.84
N SER A 18 -9.88 -16.19 -9.69
CA SER A 18 -9.27 -14.99 -9.12
C SER A 18 -7.86 -15.30 -8.63
N THR A 19 -6.87 -14.72 -9.29
CA THR A 19 -5.45 -14.80 -8.95
C THR A 19 -5.03 -13.73 -7.94
N GLY A 20 -6.01 -13.14 -7.24
CA GLY A 20 -5.77 -12.15 -6.20
C GLY A 20 -4.83 -12.68 -5.10
N PRO A 21 -4.08 -11.80 -4.42
CA PRO A 21 -3.11 -12.25 -3.44
C PRO A 21 -3.77 -12.99 -2.27
N ARG A 22 -3.34 -14.24 -2.07
CA ARG A 22 -3.87 -15.13 -1.01
C ARG A 22 -3.12 -14.96 0.31
N SER A 23 -1.85 -14.55 0.27
CA SER A 23 -1.02 -14.32 1.46
C SER A 23 -1.29 -12.95 2.09
N VAL A 24 -1.06 -12.84 3.41
CA VAL A 24 -1.16 -11.57 4.15
C VAL A 24 -0.23 -10.51 3.54
N ALA A 25 1.00 -10.90 3.20
CA ALA A 25 1.96 -10.04 2.53
C ALA A 25 1.45 -9.56 1.16
N GLY A 26 0.88 -10.45 0.35
CA GLY A 26 0.33 -10.10 -0.96
C GLY A 26 -0.87 -9.15 -0.85
N LYS A 27 -1.79 -9.41 0.09
CA LYS A 27 -2.96 -8.53 0.33
C LYS A 27 -2.51 -7.13 0.74
N ARG A 28 -1.45 -7.04 1.55
CA ARG A 28 -0.85 -5.78 1.98
C ARG A 28 -0.22 -5.02 0.82
N VAL A 29 0.56 -5.69 -0.04
CA VAL A 29 1.14 -5.07 -1.25
C VAL A 29 0.03 -4.56 -2.18
N SER A 30 -1.02 -5.36 -2.39
CA SER A 30 -2.17 -4.93 -3.18
C SER A 30 -2.87 -3.72 -2.56
N SER A 31 -3.07 -3.69 -1.25
CA SER A 31 -3.66 -2.54 -0.53
C SER A 31 -2.80 -1.28 -0.69
N GLN A 32 -1.48 -1.40 -0.54
CA GLN A 32 -0.55 -0.29 -0.77
C GLN A 32 -0.63 0.23 -2.21
N ASN A 33 -0.73 -0.66 -3.20
CA ASN A 33 -0.88 -0.29 -4.61
C ASN A 33 -2.21 0.40 -4.86
N SER A 34 -3.34 -0.19 -4.43
CA SER A 34 -4.67 0.41 -4.55
C SER A 34 -4.72 1.81 -3.92
N ARG A 35 -4.07 2.00 -2.78
CA ARG A 35 -3.99 3.31 -2.12
C ARG A 35 -3.20 4.32 -2.95
N LYS A 36 -2.03 3.96 -3.48
CA LYS A 36 -1.27 4.85 -4.40
C LYS A 36 -2.05 5.16 -5.67
N HIS A 37 -2.75 4.17 -6.23
CA HIS A 37 -3.64 4.38 -7.36
C HIS A 37 -4.78 5.35 -7.00
N GLY A 38 -5.38 5.20 -5.81
CA GLY A 38 -6.39 6.13 -5.29
C GLY A 38 -5.89 7.56 -5.08
N LEU A 39 -4.58 7.76 -4.84
CA LEU A 39 -3.95 9.09 -4.78
C LEU A 39 -3.67 9.68 -6.18
N ASN A 40 -3.64 8.87 -7.24
CA ASN A 40 -3.53 9.36 -8.61
C ASN A 40 -4.90 9.66 -9.24
N SER A 41 -5.97 9.05 -8.74
CA SER A 41 -7.34 9.33 -9.19
C SER A 41 -7.83 10.67 -8.64
N ALA A 42 -8.45 11.48 -9.51
CA ALA A 42 -9.16 12.68 -9.11
C ALA A 42 -10.39 12.27 -8.26
N PRO A 43 -10.46 12.67 -6.98
CA PRO A 43 -11.65 12.46 -6.17
C PRO A 43 -12.71 13.49 -6.57
N ASP A 44 -13.98 13.13 -6.42
CA ASP A 44 -15.07 14.10 -6.43
C ASP A 44 -15.13 14.76 -5.05
N PHE A 45 -14.74 16.04 -4.98
CA PHE A 45 -14.82 16.84 -3.75
C PHE A 45 -16.07 17.70 -3.70
N GLU A 46 -16.68 18.03 -4.84
CA GLU A 46 -17.77 19.02 -4.89
C GLU A 46 -19.03 18.55 -4.17
N SER A 47 -19.21 17.23 -4.07
CA SER A 47 -20.27 16.61 -3.29
C SER A 47 -20.03 16.58 -1.76
N SER A 48 -18.85 16.98 -1.29
CA SER A 48 -18.47 16.93 0.13
C SER A 48 -18.86 18.21 0.89
N LEU A 49 -19.37 18.05 2.12
CA LEU A 49 -19.70 19.18 2.98
C LEU A 49 -18.46 19.98 3.40
N GLU A 50 -17.33 19.28 3.59
CA GLU A 50 -16.04 19.88 3.91
C GLU A 50 -15.54 20.78 2.78
N TYR A 51 -15.75 20.38 1.52
CA TYR A 51 -15.43 21.22 0.37
C TYR A 51 -16.25 22.51 0.36
N GLN A 52 -17.58 22.40 0.53
CA GLN A 52 -18.45 23.57 0.56
C GLN A 52 -18.10 24.52 1.70
N ALA A 53 -17.80 23.97 2.89
CA ALA A 53 -17.36 24.77 4.03
C ALA A 53 -16.03 25.51 3.73
N LEU A 54 -15.05 24.83 3.13
CA LEU A 54 -13.79 25.45 2.73
C LEU A 54 -13.99 26.55 1.69
N VAL A 55 -14.80 26.32 0.65
CA VAL A 55 -15.09 27.32 -0.37
C VAL A 55 -15.69 28.59 0.25
N ASN A 56 -16.65 28.44 1.16
CA ASN A 56 -17.26 29.58 1.84
C ASN A 56 -16.25 30.35 2.69
N LEU A 57 -15.43 29.65 3.49
CA LEU A 57 -14.39 30.28 4.31
C LEU A 57 -13.35 31.03 3.47
N ILE A 58 -12.96 30.47 2.32
CA ILE A 58 -11.98 31.11 1.44
C ILE A 58 -12.63 32.32 0.71
N ALA A 59 -13.91 32.25 0.38
CA ALA A 59 -14.64 33.36 -0.22
C ALA A 59 -14.79 34.55 0.76
N GLU A 60 -14.92 34.29 2.06
CA GLU A 60 -14.94 35.32 3.10
C GLU A 60 -13.63 36.15 3.14
N GLU A 61 -12.51 35.55 2.72
CA GLU A 61 -11.21 36.23 2.59
C GLU A 61 -11.09 37.07 1.30
N GLY A 62 -12.15 37.13 0.48
CA GLY A 62 -12.23 37.96 -0.71
C GLY A 62 -11.74 37.32 -2.00
N PHE A 63 -11.45 36.02 -1.99
CA PHE A 63 -11.02 35.30 -3.18
C PHE A 63 -12.15 35.11 -4.21
N SER A 64 -11.82 35.06 -5.49
CA SER A 64 -12.79 34.75 -6.55
C SER A 64 -13.32 33.32 -6.43
N ALA A 65 -14.56 33.09 -6.85
CA ALA A 65 -15.20 31.77 -6.75
C ALA A 65 -14.38 30.63 -7.39
N PHE A 66 -13.71 30.91 -8.51
CA PHE A 66 -12.84 29.94 -9.19
C PHE A 66 -11.60 29.61 -8.35
N VAL A 67 -10.95 30.63 -7.77
CA VAL A 67 -9.78 30.43 -6.91
C VAL A 67 -10.16 29.74 -5.59
N CYS A 68 -11.32 30.07 -5.00
CA CYS A 68 -11.86 29.37 -3.83
C CYS A 68 -12.00 27.86 -4.07
N ALA A 69 -12.59 27.48 -5.21
CA ALA A 69 -12.75 26.08 -5.60
C ALA A 69 -11.41 25.36 -5.74
N ASP A 70 -10.45 25.98 -6.45
CA ASP A 70 -9.11 25.41 -6.67
C ASP A 70 -8.30 25.27 -5.36
N ILE A 71 -8.37 26.26 -4.47
CA ILE A 71 -7.72 26.20 -3.16
C ILE A 71 -8.37 25.10 -2.30
N ALA A 72 -9.70 25.03 -2.22
CA ALA A 72 -10.41 24.02 -1.44
C ALA A 72 -10.09 22.60 -1.91
N ALA A 73 -10.13 22.36 -3.23
CA ALA A 73 -9.76 21.08 -3.82
C ALA A 73 -8.28 20.74 -3.56
N GLY A 74 -7.39 21.74 -3.63
CA GLY A 74 -5.97 21.61 -3.31
C GLY A 74 -5.71 21.18 -1.87
N LEU A 75 -6.39 21.82 -0.91
CA LEU A 75 -6.29 21.50 0.52
C LEU A 75 -6.80 20.10 0.83
N LEU A 76 -7.98 19.73 0.32
CA LEU A 76 -8.55 18.39 0.54
C LEU A 76 -7.67 17.30 -0.10
N ASN A 77 -7.11 17.56 -1.28
CA ASN A 77 -6.19 16.61 -1.90
C ASN A 77 -4.90 16.46 -1.09
N TYR A 78 -4.35 17.57 -0.58
CA TYR A 78 -3.19 17.52 0.31
C TYR A 78 -3.51 16.73 1.59
N ARG A 79 -4.70 16.93 2.17
CA ARG A 79 -5.16 16.18 3.35
C ARG A 79 -5.20 14.68 3.08
N ARG A 80 -5.77 14.22 1.96
CA ARG A 80 -5.79 12.80 1.56
C ARG A 80 -4.37 12.20 1.48
N VAL A 81 -3.42 12.96 0.94
CA VAL A 81 -2.01 12.53 0.88
C VAL A 81 -1.41 12.41 2.29
N MET A 82 -1.73 13.35 3.18
CA MET A 82 -1.23 13.34 4.56
C MET A 82 -1.87 12.24 5.42
N ASP A 83 -3.14 11.92 5.23
CA ASP A 83 -3.79 10.78 5.88
C ASP A 83 -3.14 9.47 5.43
N ALA A 84 -2.88 9.32 4.12
CA ALA A 84 -2.12 8.18 3.61
C ALA A 84 -0.69 8.14 4.17
N TYR A 85 -0.02 9.28 4.32
CA TYR A 85 1.30 9.36 4.95
C TYR A 85 1.24 8.82 6.40
N TYR A 86 0.30 9.33 7.19
CA TYR A 86 0.13 8.95 8.59
C TYR A 86 -0.15 7.44 8.75
N ASP A 87 -1.06 6.89 7.95
CA ASP A 87 -1.36 5.45 7.95
C ASP A 87 -0.13 4.61 7.60
N THR A 88 0.68 5.05 6.63
CA THR A 88 1.91 4.36 6.23
C THR A 88 2.93 4.34 7.37
N TYR A 89 3.07 5.49 8.01
CA TYR A 89 4.06 5.70 9.06
C TYR A 89 3.72 4.92 10.33
N THR A 90 2.46 4.95 10.75
CA THR A 90 1.98 4.30 11.97
C THR A 90 1.85 2.79 11.83
N ARG A 91 1.65 2.30 10.60
CA ARG A 91 1.42 0.87 10.33
C ARG A 91 2.44 0.33 9.33
N PRO A 92 3.75 0.29 9.62
CA PRO A 92 4.74 -0.28 8.72
C PRO A 92 4.58 -1.80 8.57
N GLU A 93 5.24 -2.39 7.56
CA GLU A 93 5.27 -3.86 7.41
C GLU A 93 5.98 -4.49 8.61
N PRO A 94 5.32 -5.42 9.34
CA PRO A 94 5.93 -6.05 10.51
C PRO A 94 7.17 -6.84 10.10
N VAL A 95 8.17 -6.87 10.98
CA VAL A 95 9.37 -7.69 10.77
C VAL A 95 9.00 -9.15 11.00
N ASN A 96 9.37 -9.99 10.05
CA ASN A 96 9.33 -11.43 10.24
C ASN A 96 10.62 -11.84 10.95
N ASP A 97 10.61 -11.73 12.29
CA ASP A 97 11.79 -12.01 13.12
C ASP A 97 12.28 -13.46 12.94
N PHE A 98 11.34 -14.41 12.73
CA PHE A 98 11.69 -15.80 12.41
C PHE A 98 12.57 -15.88 11.15
N ILE A 99 12.15 -15.28 10.03
CA ILE A 99 12.94 -15.30 8.79
C ILE A 99 14.23 -14.48 8.93
N ARG A 100 14.20 -13.36 9.66
CA ARG A 100 15.37 -12.48 9.83
C ARG A 100 16.48 -13.17 10.61
N ASP A 101 16.13 -13.88 11.68
CA ASP A 101 17.06 -14.36 12.71
C ASP A 101 17.35 -15.87 12.62
N MET A 102 16.60 -16.61 11.79
CA MET A 102 16.84 -18.02 11.48
C MET A 102 18.29 -18.32 11.07
N SER A 103 18.84 -19.44 11.55
CA SER A 103 20.10 -19.99 11.04
C SER A 103 19.83 -20.96 9.90
N VAL A 104 20.12 -20.55 8.65
CA VAL A 104 19.99 -21.45 7.48
C VAL A 104 20.90 -22.67 7.62
N LYS A 105 22.14 -22.48 8.10
CA LYS A 105 23.07 -23.60 8.34
C LYS A 105 22.55 -24.53 9.45
N GLY A 106 21.99 -23.96 10.51
CA GLY A 106 21.42 -24.71 11.64
C GLY A 106 20.13 -25.46 11.31
N SER A 107 19.42 -25.04 10.26
CA SER A 107 18.18 -25.69 9.78
C SER A 107 18.42 -26.79 8.74
N MET A 108 19.66 -27.00 8.29
CA MET A 108 20.02 -28.09 7.36
C MET A 108 19.55 -29.48 7.81
N PRO A 109 19.63 -29.89 9.09
CA PRO A 109 19.10 -31.17 9.54
C PRO A 109 17.58 -31.27 9.34
N ILE A 110 16.86 -30.18 9.62
CA ILE A 110 15.39 -30.10 9.46
C ILE A 110 15.01 -30.20 7.99
N PHE A 111 15.73 -29.50 7.10
CA PHE A 111 15.50 -29.59 5.66
C PHE A 111 15.73 -31.02 5.14
N ARG A 112 16.78 -31.69 5.59
CA ARG A 112 17.04 -33.10 5.25
C ARG A 112 15.92 -34.01 5.75
N GLU A 113 15.47 -33.83 6.98
CA GLU A 113 14.38 -34.62 7.57
C GLU A 113 13.07 -34.42 6.80
N MET A 114 12.67 -33.17 6.54
CA MET A 114 11.46 -32.87 5.75
C MET A 114 11.47 -33.50 4.36
N LEU A 115 12.63 -33.52 3.71
CA LEU A 115 12.79 -34.02 2.34
C LEU A 115 13.11 -35.53 2.28
N SER A 116 13.52 -36.14 3.40
CA SER A 116 13.80 -37.58 3.46
C SER A 116 12.56 -38.46 3.27
N ALA A 117 11.37 -37.98 3.68
CA ALA A 117 10.12 -38.69 3.53
C ALA A 117 9.60 -38.73 2.08
N SER A 118 10.12 -37.87 1.19
CA SER A 118 9.69 -37.73 -0.21
C SER A 118 10.64 -38.37 -1.22
N GLY A 119 11.72 -39.03 -0.78
CA GLY A 119 12.74 -39.59 -1.69
C GLY A 119 13.56 -38.53 -2.43
N SER A 120 13.66 -37.33 -1.86
CA SER A 120 14.31 -36.16 -2.46
C SER A 120 15.84 -36.28 -2.50
N GLU A 121 16.46 -35.69 -3.52
CA GLU A 121 17.90 -35.73 -3.77
C GLU A 121 18.67 -34.72 -2.89
N PRO A 122 20.00 -34.90 -2.71
CA PRO A 122 20.83 -33.94 -1.97
C PRO A 122 20.75 -32.50 -2.51
N ASP A 123 20.49 -32.33 -3.80
CA ASP A 123 20.33 -31.02 -4.42
C ASP A 123 18.99 -30.35 -4.06
N ASP A 124 17.93 -31.10 -3.78
CA ASP A 124 16.66 -30.54 -3.26
C ASP A 124 16.87 -29.84 -1.90
N VAL A 125 17.72 -30.42 -1.05
CA VAL A 125 18.08 -29.82 0.26
C VAL A 125 18.86 -28.53 0.06
N ARG A 126 19.75 -28.50 -0.95
CA ARG A 126 20.55 -27.31 -1.30
C ARG A 126 19.67 -26.18 -1.82
N ASP A 127 18.71 -26.51 -2.68
CA ASP A 127 17.75 -25.56 -3.24
C ASP A 127 16.84 -24.98 -2.16
N MET A 128 16.36 -25.82 -1.24
CA MET A 128 15.59 -25.36 -0.07
C MET A 128 16.42 -24.40 0.80
N ALA A 129 17.68 -24.74 1.08
CA ALA A 129 18.57 -23.86 1.84
C ALA A 129 18.81 -22.51 1.12
N ALA A 130 19.02 -22.54 -0.19
CA ALA A 130 19.19 -21.34 -1.01
C ALA A 130 17.93 -20.45 -0.99
N PHE A 131 16.75 -21.06 -1.07
CA PHE A 131 15.46 -20.37 -0.99
C PHE A 131 15.31 -19.62 0.34
N PHE A 132 15.53 -20.29 1.48
CA PHE A 132 15.42 -19.65 2.80
C PHE A 132 16.52 -18.59 3.03
N ALA A 133 17.74 -18.79 2.51
CA ALA A 133 18.78 -17.77 2.52
C ALA A 133 18.38 -16.52 1.72
N GLY A 134 17.71 -16.71 0.58
CA GLY A 134 17.13 -15.63 -0.21
C GLY A 134 16.07 -14.84 0.56
N MET A 135 15.13 -15.55 1.20
CA MET A 135 14.10 -14.93 2.04
C MET A 135 14.70 -14.13 3.21
N GLN A 136 15.67 -14.71 3.93
CA GLN A 136 16.36 -14.03 5.02
C GLN A 136 17.07 -12.78 4.53
N ARG A 137 17.79 -12.86 3.41
CA ARG A 137 18.49 -11.70 2.82
C ARG A 137 17.49 -10.60 2.43
N GLN A 138 16.35 -10.96 1.85
CA GLN A 138 15.31 -10.00 1.52
C GLN A 138 14.74 -9.32 2.77
N GLU A 139 14.46 -10.09 3.82
CA GLU A 139 13.91 -9.56 5.07
C GLU A 139 14.91 -8.63 5.79
N ARG A 140 16.20 -8.98 5.80
CA ARG A 140 17.27 -8.12 6.32
C ARG A 140 17.45 -6.85 5.50
N ARG A 141 17.31 -6.91 4.17
CA ARG A 141 17.39 -5.74 3.28
C ARG A 141 16.27 -4.73 3.53
N LYS A 142 15.07 -5.16 3.93
CA LYS A 142 14.00 -4.25 4.34
C LYS A 142 14.36 -3.46 5.62
N GLY A 143 15.29 -3.97 6.41
CA GLY A 143 15.72 -3.39 7.68
C GLY A 143 14.67 -3.52 8.79
N GLY A 144 14.93 -2.87 9.91
CA GLY A 144 14.01 -2.82 11.05
C GLY A 144 12.81 -1.88 10.83
N PRO A 145 11.93 -1.74 11.84
CA PRO A 145 10.70 -0.95 11.72
C PRO A 145 10.93 0.49 11.26
N VAL A 146 11.99 1.15 11.75
CA VAL A 146 12.33 2.53 11.36
C VAL A 146 12.69 2.63 9.87
N SER A 147 13.57 1.75 9.37
CA SER A 147 13.95 1.69 7.96
C SER A 147 12.74 1.52 7.04
N ARG A 148 11.79 0.67 7.46
CA ARG A 148 10.56 0.41 6.71
C ARG A 148 9.64 1.61 6.68
N ARG A 149 9.45 2.29 7.83
CA ARG A 149 8.68 3.54 7.89
C ARG A 149 9.23 4.55 6.90
N THR A 150 10.54 4.81 6.95
CA THR A 150 11.20 5.75 6.06
C THR A 150 11.04 5.37 4.59
N THR A 151 11.29 4.11 4.25
CA THR A 151 11.21 3.64 2.86
C THR A 151 9.78 3.71 2.31
N ASP A 152 8.79 3.36 3.13
CA ASP A 152 7.40 3.35 2.70
C ASP A 152 6.80 4.75 2.62
N THR A 153 7.13 5.65 3.56
CA THR A 153 6.67 7.04 3.51
C THR A 153 7.40 7.86 2.45
N HIS A 154 8.67 7.56 2.16
CA HIS A 154 9.45 8.25 1.11
C HIS A 154 8.74 8.17 -0.25
N LYS A 155 8.05 7.06 -0.54
CA LYS A 155 7.26 6.87 -1.77
C LYS A 155 6.12 7.89 -1.90
N LEU A 156 5.71 8.54 -0.81
CA LEU A 156 4.62 9.52 -0.77
C LEU A 156 5.09 10.98 -0.94
N ILE A 157 6.39 11.25 -0.84
CA ILE A 157 6.96 12.61 -0.96
C ILE A 157 6.59 13.27 -2.29
N ARG A 158 6.56 12.49 -3.39
CA ARG A 158 6.13 12.99 -4.70
C ARG A 158 4.71 13.57 -4.66
N TYR A 159 3.80 12.93 -3.95
CA TYR A 159 2.41 13.35 -3.84
C TYR A 159 2.27 14.60 -2.96
N GLN A 160 3.04 14.67 -1.88
CA GLN A 160 3.11 15.85 -1.01
C GLN A 160 3.59 17.07 -1.79
N ARG A 161 4.71 16.93 -2.53
CA ARG A 161 5.25 18.00 -3.38
C ARG A 161 4.25 18.47 -4.43
N ASN A 162 3.55 17.53 -5.08
CA ASN A 162 2.52 17.87 -6.06
C ASN A 162 1.36 18.64 -5.40
N GLY A 163 0.85 18.16 -4.26
CA GLY A 163 -0.21 18.83 -3.51
C GLY A 163 0.15 20.27 -3.14
N ILE A 164 1.33 20.48 -2.55
CA ILE A 164 1.84 21.82 -2.20
C ILE A 164 2.01 22.71 -3.45
N ALA A 165 2.57 22.16 -4.53
CA ALA A 165 2.77 22.93 -5.77
C ALA A 165 1.45 23.29 -6.47
N ARG A 166 0.38 22.51 -6.32
CA ARG A 166 -0.97 22.86 -6.81
C ARG A 166 -1.58 23.96 -5.94
N LEU A 167 -1.53 23.80 -4.62
CA LEU A 167 -2.04 24.80 -3.68
C LEU A 167 -1.34 26.15 -3.86
N SER A 168 -0.01 26.15 -3.94
CA SER A 168 0.78 27.37 -4.16
C SER A 168 0.47 28.05 -5.49
N ARG A 169 -0.01 27.33 -6.51
CA ARG A 169 -0.43 27.92 -7.78
C ARG A 169 -1.82 28.53 -7.67
N ALA A 170 -2.76 27.83 -7.05
CA ALA A 170 -4.13 28.32 -6.85
C ALA A 170 -4.15 29.67 -6.12
N VAL A 171 -3.37 29.81 -5.04
CA VAL A 171 -3.28 31.06 -4.27
C VAL A 171 -2.67 32.23 -5.06
N ARG A 172 -1.91 31.97 -6.13
CA ARG A 172 -1.26 33.02 -6.95
C ARG A 172 -2.09 33.42 -8.19
N GLN A 173 -3.26 32.81 -8.37
CA GLN A 173 -4.09 32.99 -9.57
C GLN A 173 -5.22 34.00 -9.37
N ASP A 174 -5.40 34.52 -8.15
CA ASP A 174 -6.21 35.70 -7.85
C ASP A 174 -5.34 36.97 -7.87
#